data_AF-A0AAX7SI03-F1
#
_entry.id   AF-A0AAX7SI03-F1
#
_cell.length_a   1.000
_cell.length_b   1.000
_cell.length_c   1.000
_cell.angle_alpha   90.00
_cell.angle_beta   90.00
_cell.angle_gamma   90.00
#
_symmetry.space_group_name_H-M   'P 1'
#
loop_
_entity.id
_entity.type
_entity.pdbx_description
1 polymer ?
#
loop_
_entity_poly.entity_id
_entity_poly.type
_entity_poly.pdbx_seq_one_letter_code
_entity_poly.pdbx_strand_id
1 'polypeptide(L)'
;MALKRISKELTDLSRDPPAQCSAGPVGEDMFHWQATIMGPPDSPYQGGVFFLTIHFPTDYPFKPPKVAFTTRIYHPNINSNGSICLDILRSQWSPALTISKGKKHSYKRPNVSVSVTLKLSF
;
A
#
# COMPACT_ATOMS: atom_id res chain seq x y z
N MET A 1 10.22 1.01 -18.11
CA MET A 1 10.82 1.26 -16.77
C MET A 1 9.89 0.88 -15.63
N ALA A 2 8.60 1.24 -15.68
CA ALA A 2 7.61 0.87 -14.67
C ALA A 2 7.52 -0.63 -14.38
N LEU A 3 7.33 -1.47 -15.40
CA LEU A 3 7.22 -2.93 -15.21
C LEU A 3 8.45 -3.53 -14.49
N LYS A 4 9.68 -3.14 -14.90
CA LYS A 4 10.92 -3.59 -14.24
C LYS A 4 10.96 -3.21 -12.76
N ARG A 5 10.46 -2.01 -12.42
CA ARG A 5 10.35 -1.54 -11.03
C ARG A 5 9.30 -2.34 -10.25
N ILE A 6 8.12 -2.56 -10.84
CA ILE A 6 7.02 -3.32 -10.23
C ILE A 6 7.43 -4.77 -9.99
N SER A 7 8.03 -5.45 -10.98
CA SER A 7 8.54 -6.81 -10.83
C SER A 7 9.58 -6.93 -9.71
N LYS A 8 10.47 -5.94 -9.58
CA LYS A 8 11.43 -5.90 -8.48
C LYS A 8 10.74 -5.78 -7.12
N GLU A 9 9.75 -4.90 -6.99
CA GLU A 9 8.99 -4.75 -5.75
C GLU A 9 8.22 -6.04 -5.39
N LEU A 10 7.69 -6.77 -6.39
CA LEU A 10 7.04 -8.05 -6.18
C LEU A 10 8.01 -9.11 -5.65
N THR A 11 9.21 -9.19 -6.22
CA THR A 11 10.27 -10.09 -5.73
C THR A 11 10.70 -9.71 -4.31
N ASP A 12 10.85 -8.42 -4.02
CA ASP A 12 11.22 -7.95 -2.68
C ASP A 12 10.12 -8.27 -1.64
N LEU A 13 8.84 -8.12 -2.01
CA LEU A 13 7.70 -8.53 -1.16
C LEU A 13 7.67 -10.04 -0.91
N SER A 14 7.94 -10.84 -1.93
CA SER A 14 7.96 -12.30 -1.81
C SER A 14 9.09 -12.79 -0.90
N ARG A 15 10.21 -12.04 -0.84
CA ARG A 15 11.37 -12.37 -0.01
C ARG A 15 11.22 -11.93 1.45
N ASP A 16 10.60 -10.78 1.71
CA ASP A 16 10.42 -10.23 3.07
C ASP A 16 8.98 -9.70 3.23
N PRO A 17 7.99 -10.60 3.41
CA PRO A 17 6.60 -10.21 3.49
C PRO A 17 6.32 -9.41 4.78
N PRO A 18 5.54 -8.33 4.72
CA PRO A 18 5.11 -7.62 5.92
C PRO A 18 4.18 -8.48 6.78
N ALA A 19 4.36 -8.45 8.11
CA ALA A 19 3.64 -9.34 9.03
C ALA A 19 2.11 -9.15 9.04
N GLN A 20 1.62 -7.94 8.73
CA GLN A 20 0.20 -7.60 8.77
C GLN A 20 -0.37 -7.21 7.41
N CYS A 21 0.41 -7.36 6.33
CA CYS A 21 -0.02 -6.98 5.00
C CYS A 21 0.47 -7.97 3.95
N SER A 22 -0.35 -8.21 2.93
CA SER A 22 0.04 -8.92 1.72
C SER A 22 -0.34 -8.09 0.50
N ALA A 23 0.41 -8.22 -0.59
CA ALA A 23 0.06 -7.58 -1.86
C ALA A 23 0.64 -8.37 -3.04
N GLY A 24 -0.09 -8.38 -4.16
CA GLY A 24 0.36 -9.02 -5.39
C GLY A 24 -0.53 -8.70 -6.59
N PRO A 25 -0.09 -9.04 -7.81
CA PRO A 25 -0.84 -8.80 -9.04
C PRO A 25 -2.14 -9.61 -9.09
N VAL A 26 -3.15 -9.04 -9.76
CA VAL A 26 -4.44 -9.70 -10.03
C VAL A 26 -4.37 -10.33 -11.41
N GLY A 27 -4.33 -11.67 -11.46
CA GLY A 27 -4.17 -12.41 -12.71
C GLY A 27 -2.84 -12.07 -13.39
N GLU A 28 -2.90 -11.80 -14.69
CA GLU A 28 -1.72 -11.50 -15.52
C GLU A 28 -1.36 -10.00 -15.59
N ASP A 29 -2.22 -9.12 -15.05
CA ASP A 29 -1.96 -7.67 -15.09
C ASP A 29 -1.01 -7.24 -13.95
N MET A 30 0.26 -7.07 -14.31
CA MET A 30 1.28 -6.58 -13.38
C MET A 30 1.04 -5.15 -12.88
N PHE A 31 0.20 -4.34 -13.54
CA PHE A 31 -0.11 -2.97 -13.13
C PHE A 31 -1.34 -2.89 -12.21
N HIS A 32 -2.06 -3.99 -12.02
CA HIS A 32 -3.20 -4.07 -11.12
C HIS A 32 -2.94 -5.08 -10.01
N TRP A 33 -2.83 -4.57 -8.78
CA TRP A 33 -2.58 -5.40 -7.60
C TRP A 33 -3.76 -5.37 -6.65
N GLN A 34 -3.90 -6.45 -5.89
CA GLN A 34 -4.72 -6.54 -4.70
C GLN A 34 -3.81 -6.62 -3.48
N ALA A 35 -4.22 -5.95 -2.41
CA ALA A 35 -3.57 -6.04 -1.12
C ALA A 35 -4.57 -6.34 -0.02
N THR A 36 -4.06 -6.96 1.05
CA THR A 36 -4.82 -7.26 2.26
C THR A 36 -4.08 -6.64 3.43
N ILE A 37 -4.81 -5.98 4.33
CA ILE A 37 -4.30 -5.43 5.58
C ILE A 37 -5.11 -6.03 6.73
N MET A 38 -4.40 -6.56 7.71
CA MET A 38 -5.00 -6.98 8.98
C MET A 38 -5.23 -5.76 9.86
N GLY A 39 -6.40 -5.67 10.46
CA GLY A 39 -6.72 -4.66 11.44
C GLY A 39 -5.71 -4.63 12.59
N PRO A 40 -5.06 -3.49 12.88
CA PRO A 40 -4.05 -3.41 13.93
C PRO A 40 -4.63 -3.80 15.30
N PRO A 41 -3.84 -4.46 16.17
CA PRO A 41 -4.24 -4.64 17.57
C PRO A 41 -4.39 -3.28 18.25
N ASP A 42 -5.20 -3.23 19.29
CA ASP A 42 -5.50 -2.04 20.10
C ASP A 42 -6.12 -0.89 19.29
N SER A 43 -6.79 -1.21 18.18
CA SER A 43 -7.54 -0.26 17.35
C SER A 43 -9.01 -0.69 17.21
N PRO A 44 -9.92 0.23 16.84
CA PRO A 44 -11.31 -0.12 16.51
C PRO A 44 -11.45 -1.14 15.36
N TYR A 45 -10.38 -1.35 14.60
CA TYR A 45 -10.35 -2.25 13.44
C TYR A 45 -9.76 -3.63 13.79
N GLN A 46 -9.33 -3.86 15.04
CA GLN A 46 -8.70 -5.11 15.47
C GLN A 46 -9.53 -6.34 15.06
N GLY A 47 -8.85 -7.33 14.50
CA GLY A 47 -9.48 -8.57 14.00
C GLY A 47 -10.14 -8.43 12.61
N GLY A 48 -10.23 -7.22 12.07
CA GLY A 48 -10.71 -6.97 10.72
C GLY A 48 -9.74 -7.40 9.62
N VAL A 49 -10.28 -7.72 8.44
CA VAL A 49 -9.51 -7.99 7.22
C VAL A 49 -9.97 -7.01 6.14
N PHE A 50 -9.05 -6.17 5.68
CA PHE A 50 -9.35 -5.09 4.74
C PHE A 50 -8.65 -5.34 3.41
N PHE A 51 -9.43 -5.38 2.34
CA PHE A 51 -8.94 -5.51 0.98
C PHE A 51 -8.75 -4.13 0.36
N LEU A 52 -7.68 -4.00 -0.43
CA LEU A 52 -7.34 -2.81 -1.18
C LEU A 52 -7.02 -3.20 -2.62
N THR A 53 -7.25 -2.25 -3.52
CA THR A 53 -6.78 -2.31 -4.90
C THR A 53 -5.70 -1.26 -5.11
N ILE A 54 -4.67 -1.62 -5.87
CA ILE A 54 -3.52 -0.78 -6.21
C ILE A 54 -3.40 -0.78 -7.73
N HIS A 55 -3.45 0.39 -8.35
CA HIS A 55 -3.22 0.55 -9.78
C HIS A 55 -1.97 1.39 -10.01
N PHE A 56 -0.98 0.81 -10.67
CA PHE A 56 0.25 1.49 -11.04
C PHE A 56 0.04 2.26 -12.35
N PRO A 57 0.47 3.54 -12.43
CA PRO A 57 0.47 4.24 -13.70
C PRO A 57 1.66 3.80 -14.57
N THR A 58 1.58 4.07 -15.87
CA THR A 58 2.62 3.70 -16.85
C THR A 58 3.97 4.39 -16.61
N ASP A 59 3.95 5.54 -15.92
CA ASP A 59 5.11 6.33 -15.52
C ASP A 59 5.55 6.07 -14.07
N TYR A 60 5.07 5.01 -13.43
CA TYR A 60 5.60 4.55 -12.15
C TYR A 60 7.12 4.30 -12.25
N PRO A 61 7.94 4.73 -11.27
CA PRO A 61 7.61 5.32 -9.98
C PRO A 61 7.57 6.86 -9.94
N PHE A 62 7.56 7.55 -11.09
CA PHE A 62 7.54 9.02 -11.13
C PHE A 62 6.19 9.61 -10.74
N LYS A 63 5.09 8.89 -11.02
CA LYS A 63 3.78 9.17 -10.41
C LYS A 63 3.40 8.11 -9.39
N PRO A 64 2.59 8.48 -8.37
CA PRO A 64 2.13 7.54 -7.37
C PRO A 64 1.15 6.51 -7.95
N PRO A 65 1.10 5.31 -7.36
CA PRO A 65 0.02 4.36 -7.62
C PRO A 65 -1.28 4.87 -7.00
N LYS A 66 -2.41 4.52 -7.62
CA LYS A 66 -3.74 4.76 -7.05
C LYS A 66 -4.07 3.62 -6.10
N VAL A 67 -4.33 3.93 -4.83
CA VAL A 67 -4.68 2.95 -3.80
C VAL A 67 -6.06 3.27 -3.25
N ALA A 68 -6.93 2.26 -3.16
CA ALA A 68 -8.26 2.40 -2.59
C ALA A 68 -8.66 1.14 -1.83
N PHE A 69 -9.42 1.30 -0.75
CA PHE A 69 -10.07 0.19 -0.04
C PHE A 69 -11.23 -0.34 -0.88
N THR A 70 -11.29 -1.65 -1.03
CA THR A 70 -12.47 -2.35 -1.58
C THR A 70 -13.39 -2.84 -0.47
N THR A 71 -12.85 -3.11 0.72
CA THR A 71 -13.64 -3.31 1.94
C THR A 71 -14.14 -1.97 2.46
N ARG A 72 -15.44 -1.86 2.73
CA ARG A 72 -16.00 -0.67 3.37
C ARG A 72 -15.41 -0.50 4.77
N ILE A 73 -14.91 0.70 5.06
CA ILE A 73 -14.30 1.04 6.34
C ILE A 73 -14.73 2.45 6.73
N TYR A 74 -15.09 2.63 7.99
CA TYR A 74 -15.39 3.94 8.54
C TYR A 74 -14.10 4.53 9.14
N HIS A 75 -13.50 5.50 8.46
CA HIS A 75 -12.23 6.09 8.89
C HIS A 75 -12.10 7.54 8.38
N PRO A 76 -11.62 8.52 9.17
CA PRO A 76 -11.61 9.93 8.79
C PRO A 76 -10.86 10.25 7.48
N ASN A 77 -9.82 9.47 7.19
CA ASN A 77 -8.99 9.64 5.99
C ASN A 77 -9.43 8.77 4.79
N ILE A 78 -10.56 8.06 4.88
CA ILE A 78 -11.07 7.18 3.82
C ILE A 78 -12.50 7.61 3.50
N ASN A 79 -12.77 7.94 2.23
CA ASN A 79 -14.11 8.32 1.83
C ASN A 79 -15.00 7.08 1.55
N SER A 80 -16.29 7.31 1.26
CA SER A 80 -17.26 6.24 0.97
C SER A 80 -16.91 5.35 -0.23
N ASN A 81 -16.07 5.85 -1.15
CA ASN A 81 -15.58 5.11 -2.31
C ASN A 81 -14.26 4.36 -2.03
N GLY A 82 -13.77 4.38 -0.78
CA GLY A 82 -12.53 3.73 -0.37
C GLY A 82 -11.25 4.50 -0.72
N SER A 83 -11.36 5.68 -1.32
CA SER A 83 -10.19 6.49 -1.67
C SER A 83 -9.50 7.03 -0.41
N ILE A 84 -8.17 6.90 -0.39
CA ILE A 84 -7.36 7.28 0.76
C ILE A 84 -6.84 8.72 0.60
N CYS A 85 -7.02 9.55 1.61
CA CYS A 85 -6.41 10.88 1.70
C CYS A 85 -5.06 10.78 2.45
N LEU A 86 -4.01 10.46 1.70
CA LEU A 86 -2.64 10.36 2.19
C LEU A 86 -1.73 11.25 1.35
N ASP A 87 -1.01 12.17 2.00
CA ASP A 87 -0.11 13.10 1.31
C ASP A 87 1.02 12.39 0.57
N ILE A 88 1.48 11.25 1.08
CA ILE A 88 2.48 10.40 0.41
C ILE A 88 1.98 9.78 -0.90
N LEU A 89 0.66 9.66 -1.09
CA LEU A 89 0.04 9.24 -2.36
C LEU A 89 -0.35 10.43 -3.24
N ARG A 90 0.00 11.66 -2.82
CA ARG A 90 -0.30 12.93 -3.47
C ARG A 90 0.96 13.79 -3.58
N SER A 91 1.03 14.87 -2.81
CA SER A 91 2.06 15.91 -2.89
C SER A 91 3.44 15.48 -2.35
N GLN A 92 3.48 14.49 -1.47
CA GLN A 92 4.71 13.97 -0.87
C GLN A 92 5.22 12.68 -1.53
N TRP A 93 4.62 12.28 -2.67
CA TRP A 93 5.12 11.13 -3.40
C TRP A 93 6.55 11.35 -3.86
N SER A 94 7.38 10.34 -3.68
CA SER A 94 8.75 10.31 -4.19
C SER A 94 9.00 8.97 -4.87
N PRO A 95 9.73 8.95 -6.01
CA PRO A 95 10.12 7.70 -6.67
C PRO A 95 10.91 6.71 -5.79
N ALA A 96 11.43 7.19 -4.66
CA ALA A 96 12.12 6.38 -3.65
C ALA A 96 11.16 5.56 -2.76
N LEU A 97 9.87 5.91 -2.70
CA LEU A 97 8.86 5.16 -1.95
C LEU A 97 8.51 3.86 -2.68
N THR A 98 8.20 2.81 -1.92
CA THR A 98 7.76 1.51 -2.43
C THR A 98 6.41 1.12 -1.81
N ILE A 99 5.73 0.15 -2.42
CA ILE A 99 4.52 -0.46 -1.86
C ILE A 99 4.86 -1.31 -0.63
N SER A 100 6.03 -1.95 -0.64
CA SER A 100 6.53 -2.87 0.38
C SER A 100 7.08 -2.21 1.64
N LYS A 101 7.53 -3.02 2.62
CA LYS A 101 8.21 -2.54 3.84
C LYS A 101 9.56 -1.89 3.50
N GLY A 102 9.89 -0.80 4.19
CA GLY A 102 11.19 -0.14 4.04
C GLY A 102 12.30 -1.05 4.56
N LYS A 103 13.50 -1.02 3.96
CA LYS A 103 14.64 -1.77 4.49
C LYS A 103 14.82 -1.41 5.97
N LYS A 104 14.94 -2.43 6.83
CA LYS A 104 15.04 -2.36 8.31
C LYS A 104 16.03 -1.33 8.89
N HIS A 105 16.93 -0.76 8.07
CA HIS A 105 17.91 0.25 8.45
C HIS A 105 17.49 1.70 8.15
N SER A 106 16.27 1.94 7.65
CA SER A 106 15.77 3.28 7.38
C SER A 106 14.41 3.51 8.01
N TYR A 107 14.37 3.57 9.35
CA TYR A 107 13.21 4.09 10.11
C TYR A 107 12.86 5.55 9.78
N LYS A 108 13.58 6.19 8.85
CA LYS A 108 13.43 7.61 8.51
C LYS A 108 12.46 7.90 7.36
N ARG A 109 11.94 6.90 6.63
CA ARG A 109 10.95 7.15 5.56
C ARG A 109 9.85 6.07 5.56
N PRO A 110 8.60 6.43 5.89
CA PRO A 110 7.52 5.46 5.89
C PRO A 110 7.15 5.09 4.44
N ASN A 111 6.92 3.80 4.19
CA ASN A 111 6.46 3.28 2.90
C ASN A 111 4.93 3.17 2.88
N VAL A 112 4.33 3.02 1.68
CA VAL A 112 2.87 3.08 1.50
C VAL A 112 2.13 2.11 2.42
N SER A 113 2.52 0.83 2.45
CA SER A 113 1.88 -0.17 3.34
C SER A 113 2.00 0.22 4.82
N VAL A 114 3.17 0.70 5.27
CA VAL A 114 3.38 1.11 6.66
C VAL A 114 2.57 2.36 7.01
N SER A 115 2.49 3.35 6.12
CA SER A 115 1.70 4.56 6.33
C SER A 115 0.20 4.29 6.34
N VAL A 116 -0.29 3.35 5.53
CA VAL A 116 -1.71 2.96 5.54
C VAL A 116 -2.03 2.22 6.84
N THR A 117 -1.21 1.23 7.24
CA THR A 117 -1.41 0.52 8.52
C THR A 117 -1.30 1.45 9.71
N LEU A 118 -0.31 2.35 9.76
CA LEU A 118 -0.18 3.33 10.84
C LEU A 118 -1.39 4.25 10.93
N LYS A 119 -1.95 4.71 9.80
CA LYS A 119 -3.17 5.51 9.84
C LYS A 119 -4.37 4.74 10.36
N LEU A 120 -4.47 3.43 10.08
CA LEU A 120 -5.53 2.59 10.67
C LEU A 120 -5.35 2.39 12.19
N SER A 121 -4.16 2.61 12.74
CA SER A 121 -3.91 2.50 14.19
C SER A 121 -4.32 3.75 15.00
N PHE A 122 -4.65 4.88 14.37
CA PHE A 122 -4.97 6.16 15.02
C PHE A 122 -6.34 6.71 14.64
#